data_AF-A0A2I9E8P9-F1
#
_entry.id   AF-A0A2I9E8P9-F1
#
_cell.length_a   1.000
_cell.length_b   1.000
_cell.length_c   1.000
_cell.angle_alpha   90.00
_cell.angle_beta   90.00
_cell.angle_gamma   90.00
#
_symmetry.space_group_name_H-M   'P 1'
#
loop_
_entity.id
_entity.type
_entity.pdbx_description
1 polymer ?
#
loop_
_entity_poly.entity_id
_entity_poly.type
_entity_poly.pdbx_seq_one_letter_code
_entity_poly.pdbx_strand_id
1 'polypeptide(L)'
;MEYTLEIKPRNSELITVLILGLQSIQIDKNGFGRDNKQFSRITLRYLNSDSQMISFRSDEDDYAIEIYNKIKKYKHELLEELRHNGQLSDYFVK
;
A
#
# COMPACT_ATOMS: atom_id res chain seq x y z
N MET A 1 -11.43 -5.92 14.62
CA MET A 1 -11.32 -4.71 13.78
C MET A 1 -10.28 -5.04 12.72
N GLU A 2 -10.65 -5.05 11.44
CA GLU A 2 -9.71 -5.43 10.37
C GLU A 2 -8.91 -4.20 9.91
N TYR A 3 -7.59 -4.25 10.04
CA TYR A 3 -6.68 -3.17 9.66
C TYR A 3 -6.34 -3.23 8.17
N THR A 4 -7.38 -3.26 7.34
CA THR A 4 -7.26 -3.42 5.88
C THR A 4 -7.78 -2.19 5.15
N LEU A 5 -7.19 -1.89 4.00
CA LEU A 5 -7.64 -0.86 3.07
C LEU A 5 -8.00 -1.49 1.72
N GLU A 6 -9.24 -1.27 1.29
CA GLU A 6 -9.69 -1.70 -0.03
C GLU A 6 -9.39 -0.64 -1.09
N ILE A 7 -8.80 -1.09 -2.20
CA ILE A 7 -8.41 -0.25 -3.34
C ILE A 7 -9.00 -0.87 -4.60
N LYS A 8 -9.72 -0.08 -5.39
CA LYS A 8 -10.29 -0.53 -6.66
C LYS A 8 -9.73 0.32 -7.82
N PRO A 9 -8.63 -0.10 -8.45
CA PRO A 9 -8.16 0.53 -9.68
C PRO A 9 -9.28 0.53 -10.74
N ARG A 10 -9.36 1.56 -11.60
CA ARG A 10 -10.57 1.82 -12.41
C ARG A 10 -10.93 0.67 -13.36
N ASN A 11 -9.99 -0.23 -13.64
CA ASN A 11 -10.17 -1.39 -14.51
C ASN A 11 -9.57 -2.68 -13.92
N SER A 12 -9.52 -2.81 -12.60
CA SER A 12 -8.96 -4.00 -11.93
C SER A 12 -9.92 -4.51 -10.86
N GLU A 13 -9.65 -5.75 -10.42
CA GLU A 13 -10.29 -6.31 -9.24
C GLU A 13 -10.01 -5.47 -7.98
N LEU A 14 -10.88 -5.65 -6.98
CA LEU A 14 -10.68 -5.08 -5.66
C LEU A 14 -9.40 -5.67 -5.05
N ILE A 15 -8.51 -4.79 -4.59
CA ILE A 15 -7.28 -5.16 -3.93
C ILE A 15 -7.42 -4.81 -2.46
N THR A 16 -7.33 -5.81 -1.59
CA THR A 16 -7.29 -5.61 -0.15
C THR A 16 -5.84 -5.51 0.28
N VAL A 17 -5.49 -4.36 0.84
CA VAL A 17 -4.18 -4.09 1.43
C VAL A 17 -4.28 -4.29 2.93
N LEU A 18 -3.56 -5.27 3.47
CA LEU A 18 -3.34 -5.32 4.90
C LEU A 18 -2.43 -4.14 5.29
N ILE A 19 -2.86 -3.29 6.23
CA ILE A 19 -2.08 -2.12 6.67
C ILE A 19 -1.17 -2.49 7.84
N LEU A 20 -1.69 -3.32 8.76
CA LEU A 20 -0.90 -3.85 9.87
C LEU A 20 0.20 -4.78 9.33
N GLY A 21 1.44 -4.56 9.75
CA GLY A 21 2.59 -5.32 9.25
C GLY A 21 3.19 -4.80 7.94
N LEU A 22 2.73 -3.67 7.39
CA LEU A 22 3.43 -2.98 6.30
C LEU A 22 4.77 -2.41 6.79
N GLN A 23 5.87 -2.98 6.31
CA GLN A 23 7.22 -2.50 6.57
C GLN A 23 7.54 -1.26 5.71
N SER A 24 7.37 -1.36 4.39
CA SER A 24 7.68 -0.27 3.46
C SER A 24 6.68 -0.18 2.30
N ILE A 25 6.58 1.02 1.74
CA ILE A 25 5.71 1.36 0.61
C ILE A 25 6.57 2.13 -0.38
N GLN A 26 6.62 1.69 -1.63
CA GLN A 26 7.35 2.34 -2.71
C GLN A 26 6.41 2.62 -3.88
N ILE A 27 6.68 3.69 -4.62
CA ILE A 27 5.99 4.00 -5.87
C ILE A 27 7.01 4.21 -6.99
N ASP A 28 6.76 3.56 -8.11
CA ASP A 28 7.52 3.66 -9.36
C ASP A 28 6.58 4.20 -10.44
N LYS A 29 6.88 5.36 -11.01
CA LYS A 29 6.04 6.05 -12.00
C LYS A 29 6.45 5.76 -13.45
N ASN A 30 7.59 5.10 -13.64
CA ASN A 30 8.19 4.91 -14.95
C ASN A 30 8.36 3.42 -15.26
N GLY A 31 7.46 2.58 -14.74
CA GLY A 31 7.46 1.15 -15.02
C GLY A 31 7.18 0.91 -16.50
N PHE A 32 7.90 -0.04 -17.11
CA PHE A 32 7.66 -0.46 -18.49
C PHE A 32 7.19 -1.92 -18.52
N GLY A 33 5.99 -2.14 -19.07
CA GLY A 33 5.44 -3.48 -19.26
C GLY A 33 6.12 -4.22 -20.41
N ARG A 34 5.74 -5.50 -20.62
CA ARG A 34 6.28 -6.32 -21.72
C ARG A 34 6.02 -5.72 -23.11
N ASP A 35 4.97 -4.91 -23.25
CA ASP A 35 4.58 -4.24 -24.50
C ASP A 35 5.13 -2.80 -24.62
N ASN A 36 6.14 -2.43 -23.82
CA ASN A 36 6.64 -1.04 -23.68
C ASN A 36 5.59 0.00 -23.22
N LYS A 37 4.42 -0.44 -22.75
CA LYS A 37 3.43 0.45 -22.14
C LYS A 37 3.92 0.92 -20.77
N GLN A 38 3.88 2.23 -20.56
CA GLN A 38 4.17 2.83 -19.27
C GLN A 38 3.11 2.48 -18.24
N PHE A 39 3.51 2.37 -16.98
CA PHE A 39 2.64 2.13 -15.86
C PHE A 39 3.22 2.74 -14.58
N SER A 40 2.31 3.11 -13.67
CA SER A 40 2.66 3.38 -12.28
C SER A 40 2.47 2.13 -11.44
N ARG A 41 3.34 1.89 -10.45
CA ARG A 41 3.25 0.74 -9.57
C ARG A 41 3.57 1.10 -8.13
N ILE A 42 2.70 0.66 -7.23
CA ILE A 42 2.95 0.67 -5.80
C ILE A 42 3.45 -0.72 -5.38
N THR A 43 4.58 -0.77 -4.68
CA THR A 43 5.09 -2.00 -4.05
C THR A 43 4.96 -1.88 -2.55
N LEU A 44 4.29 -2.85 -1.95
CA LEU A 44 4.08 -2.98 -0.51
C LEU A 44 4.94 -4.13 -0.02
N ARG A 45 5.77 -3.90 1.01
CA ARG A 45 6.54 -4.97 1.67
C ARG A 45 6.05 -5.15 3.09
N TYR A 46 5.87 -6.40 3.49
CA TYR A 46 5.37 -6.80 4.79
C TYR A 46 6.49 -7.31 5.69
N LEU A 47 6.25 -7.31 7.01
CA LEU A 47 7.20 -7.81 8.01
C LEU A 47 7.55 -9.29 7.84
N ASN A 48 6.64 -10.08 7.25
CA ASN A 48 6.87 -11.49 6.93
C ASN A 48 7.68 -11.70 5.64
N SER A 49 8.26 -10.63 5.07
CA SER A 49 8.98 -10.60 3.78
C SER A 49 8.11 -10.75 2.53
N ASP A 50 6.79 -10.89 2.66
CA ASP A 50 5.91 -10.89 1.50
C ASP A 50 5.87 -9.51 0.84
N SER A 51 5.54 -9.50 -0.45
CA SER A 51 5.32 -8.28 -1.20
C SER A 51 4.04 -8.33 -2.01
N GLN A 52 3.28 -7.25 -1.98
CA GLN A 52 2.11 -7.04 -2.84
C GLN A 52 2.42 -5.90 -3.81
N MET A 53 2.09 -6.10 -5.08
CA MET A 53 2.27 -5.10 -6.12
C MET A 53 0.90 -4.65 -6.64
N ILE A 54 0.71 -3.35 -6.75
CA ILE A 54 -0.49 -2.73 -7.31
C ILE A 54 -0.05 -1.95 -8.54
N SER A 55 -0.53 -2.36 -9.72
CA SER A 55 -0.18 -1.71 -10.98
C SER A 55 -1.35 -0.85 -11.46
N PHE A 56 -1.01 0.33 -11.98
CA PHE A 56 -1.92 1.34 -12.50
C PHE A 56 -1.52 1.64 -13.94
N ARG A 57 -2.49 1.93 -14.81
CA ARG A 57 -2.18 2.29 -16.19
C ARG A 57 -1.46 3.64 -16.24
N SER A 58 -0.80 3.97 -17.36
CA SER A 58 -0.09 5.24 -17.55
C SER A 58 -0.96 6.48 -17.40
N ASP A 59 -2.27 6.37 -17.70
CA ASP A 59 -3.23 7.46 -17.54
C ASP A 59 -3.78 7.58 -16.10
N GLU A 60 -3.34 6.70 -15.20
CA GLU A 60 -3.75 6.64 -13.80
C GLU A 60 -2.62 7.08 -12.84
N ASP A 61 -1.57 7.74 -13.31
CA ASP A 61 -0.42 8.15 -12.49
C ASP A 61 -0.83 9.00 -11.27
N ASP A 62 -1.71 9.99 -11.47
CA ASP A 62 -2.23 10.82 -10.38
C ASP A 62 -3.02 9.98 -9.36
N TYR A 63 -3.78 9.01 -9.85
CA TYR A 63 -4.54 8.09 -9.00
C TYR A 63 -3.61 7.14 -8.24
N ALA A 64 -2.53 6.65 -8.86
CA ALA A 64 -1.51 5.86 -8.19
C ALA A 64 -0.83 6.66 -7.05
N ILE A 65 -0.56 7.95 -7.27
CA ILE A 65 -0.03 8.84 -6.23
C ILE A 65 -1.04 9.05 -5.10
N GLU A 66 -2.31 9.27 -5.44
CA GLU A 66 -3.39 9.40 -4.46
C GLU A 66 -3.48 8.16 -3.55
N ILE A 67 -3.50 6.97 -4.15
CA ILE A 67 -3.54 5.70 -3.42
C ILE A 67 -2.29 5.52 -2.56
N TYR A 68 -1.10 5.81 -3.09
CA TYR A 68 0.14 5.76 -2.33
C TYR A 68 0.09 6.65 -1.08
N ASN A 69 -0.37 7.89 -1.22
CA ASN A 69 -0.53 8.82 -0.10
C ASN A 69 -1.60 8.35 0.89
N LYS A 70 -2.69 7.76 0.40
CA LYS A 70 -3.77 7.19 1.22
C LYS A 70 -3.26 6.05 2.10
N ILE A 71 -2.52 5.09 1.54
CA ILE A 71 -1.93 3.97 2.30
C ILE A 71 -0.96 4.50 3.35
N LYS A 72 -0.10 5.46 3.00
CA LYS A 72 0.85 6.06 3.95
C LYS A 72 0.15 6.76 5.11
N LYS A 73 -0.90 7.53 4.82
CA LYS A 73 -1.69 8.22 5.84
C LYS A 73 -2.36 7.23 6.78
N TYR A 74 -3.07 6.23 6.24
CA TYR A 74 -3.72 5.19 7.04
C TYR A 74 -2.74 4.42 7.92
N LYS A 75 -1.57 4.06 7.38
CA LYS A 75 -0.50 3.41 8.16
C LYS A 75 -0.07 4.29 9.34
N HIS A 76 0.11 5.59 9.11
CA HIS A 76 0.52 6.50 10.17
C HIS A 76 -0.58 6.66 11.24
N GLU A 77 -1.82 6.92 10.83
CA GLU A 77 -2.97 7.05 11.74
C GLU A 77 -3.16 5.81 12.61
N LEU A 78 -3.04 4.62 12.02
CA LEU A 78 -3.12 3.36 12.75
C LEU A 78 -2.00 3.21 13.80
N LEU A 79 -0.76 3.54 13.45
CA LEU A 79 0.36 3.46 14.38
C LEU A 79 0.20 4.44 15.55
N GLU A 80 -0.31 5.64 15.28
CA GLU A 80 -0.63 6.62 16.31
C GLU A 80 -1.76 6.11 17.22
N GLU A 81 -2.84 5.56 16.67
CA GLU A 81 -3.94 4.96 17.44
C GLU A 81 -3.44 3.82 18.35
N LEU A 82 -2.68 2.87 17.81
CA LEU A 82 -2.11 1.76 18.57
C LEU A 82 -1.14 2.25 19.66
N ARG A 83 -0.38 3.32 19.40
CA ARG A 83 0.48 3.96 20.40
C ARG A 83 -0.34 4.59 21.52
N HIS A 84 -1.39 5.34 21.18
CA HIS A 84 -2.27 6.00 22.14
C HIS A 84 -3.03 5.00 23.02
N ASN A 85 -3.41 3.86 22.46
CA ASN A 85 -4.11 2.80 23.18
C ASN A 85 -3.18 1.86 23.97
N GLY A 86 -1.86 2.07 23.93
CA GLY A 86 -0.88 1.20 24.60
C GLY A 86 -0.74 -0.20 23.98
N GLN A 87 -1.28 -0.41 22.78
CA GLN A 87 -1.32 -1.71 22.08
C GLN A 87 -0.16 -1.88 21.10
N LEU A 88 0.65 -0.84 20.88
CA LEU A 88 1.76 -0.89 19.94
C LEU A 88 2.78 -1.99 20.29
N SER A 89 3.03 -2.26 21.56
CA SER A 89 3.94 -3.32 21.99
C SER A 89 3.53 -4.70 21.46
N ASP A 90 2.23 -4.98 21.37
CA ASP A 90 1.69 -6.30 21.07
C ASP A 90 1.97 -6.74 19.62
N TYR A 91 2.28 -5.78 18.74
CA TYR A 91 2.49 -6.00 17.30
C TYR A 91 3.95 -5.88 16.85
N PHE A 92 4.85 -5.42 17.74
CA PHE A 92 6.25 -5.15 17.41
C PHE A 92 7.24 -5.92 18.32
N VAL A 93 6.77 -6.93 19.07
CA VAL A 93 7.67 -7.76 19.91
C VAL A 93 8.66 -8.52 19.04
N LYS A 94 9.94 -8.38 19.38
CA LYS A 94 11.13 -9.01 18.78
C LYS A 94 11.10 -10.54 18.82
#